data_AF-A0A379GFL4-F1
#
_entry.id   AF-A0A379GFL4-F1
#
_cell.length_a   1.000
_cell.length_b   1.000
_cell.length_c   1.000
_cell.angle_alpha   90.00
_cell.angle_beta   90.00
_cell.angle_gamma   90.00
#
_symmetry.space_group_name_H-M   'P 1'
#
loop_
_entity.id
_entity.type
_entity.pdbx_description
1 polymer ?
#
loop_
_entity_poly.entity_id
_entity_poly.type
_entity_poly.pdbx_seq_one_letter_code
_entity_poly.pdbx_strand_id
1 'polypeptide(L)'
;MENGTSYSALFFEYLSCLQILAASETTPEAALRRFELALLTQLGYGLDFLHCAGSGEPVSDTMTYRYREEKGFIASLVVDHYSFTGLELKSLAKREFPTAGTLKAAKRFTRMALKPYLGGKPLKSRELFRQFAIKKCAKKSVLIEDK
;
A
#
# COMPACT_ATOMS: atom_id res chain seq x y z
N MET A 1 14.61 -8.87 9.69
CA MET A 1 15.78 -8.47 8.88
C MET A 1 17.00 -8.72 9.70
N GLU A 2 17.96 -9.46 9.16
CA GLU A 2 19.23 -9.75 9.85
C GLU A 2 20.24 -8.64 9.56
N ASN A 3 20.99 -8.24 10.59
CA ASN A 3 22.05 -7.26 10.43
C ASN A 3 23.20 -7.88 9.61
N GLY A 4 23.66 -7.15 8.59
CA GLY A 4 24.78 -7.56 7.73
C GLY A 4 24.38 -8.24 6.42
N THR A 5 23.10 -8.53 6.21
CA THR A 5 22.60 -9.10 4.95
C THR A 5 22.44 -8.01 3.89
N SER A 6 23.01 -8.23 2.70
CA SER A 6 22.87 -7.30 1.58
C SER A 6 21.50 -7.44 0.91
N TYR A 7 20.73 -6.36 0.91
CA TYR A 7 19.44 -6.26 0.21
C TYR A 7 19.52 -5.22 -0.91
N SER A 8 20.37 -5.45 -1.92
CA SER A 8 20.62 -4.50 -3.01
C SER A 8 19.35 -4.10 -3.76
N ALA A 9 18.47 -5.05 -4.08
CA ALA A 9 17.19 -4.77 -4.74
C ALA A 9 16.28 -3.86 -3.89
N LEU A 10 16.21 -4.10 -2.58
CA LEU A 10 15.43 -3.26 -1.67
C LEU A 10 16.02 -1.86 -1.54
N PHE A 11 17.35 -1.74 -1.56
CA PHE A 11 18.03 -0.45 -1.56
C PHE A 11 17.72 0.37 -2.81
N PHE A 12 17.68 -0.25 -3.99
CA PHE A 12 17.27 0.45 -5.22
C PHE A 12 15.80 0.88 -5.18
N GLU A 13 14.90 0.04 -4.67
CA GLU A 13 13.48 0.39 -4.48
C GLU A 13 13.32 1.56 -3.48
N TYR A 14 14.12 1.57 -2.41
CA TYR A 14 14.19 2.68 -1.47
C TYR A 14 14.67 3.98 -2.13
N LEU A 15 15.77 3.91 -2.88
CA LEU A 15 16.32 5.08 -3.58
C LEU A 15 15.33 5.64 -4.61
N SER A 16 14.71 4.77 -5.40
CA SER A 16 13.68 5.16 -6.37
C SER A 16 12.49 5.84 -5.68
N CYS A 17 12.03 5.30 -4.54
CA CYS A 17 10.99 5.91 -3.73
C CYS A 17 11.38 7.32 -3.30
N LEU A 18 12.58 7.53 -2.76
CA LEU A 18 13.06 8.87 -2.36
C LEU A 18 13.14 9.84 -3.53
N GLN A 19 13.62 9.41 -4.69
CA GLN A 19 13.69 10.25 -5.89
C GLN A 19 12.30 10.72 -6.33
N ILE A 20 11.32 9.82 -6.37
CA ILE A 20 9.94 10.16 -6.72
C ILE A 20 9.34 11.13 -5.68
N LEU A 21 9.59 10.91 -4.39
CA LEU A 21 9.12 11.79 -3.33
C LEU A 21 9.74 13.19 -3.41
N ALA A 22 11.00 13.29 -3.82
CA ALA A 22 11.70 14.57 -3.99
C ALA A 22 11.24 15.33 -5.24
N ALA A 23 10.92 14.62 -6.32
CA ALA A 23 10.55 15.22 -7.61
C ALA A 23 9.04 15.52 -7.76
N SER A 24 8.18 14.86 -6.98
CA SER A 24 6.73 14.94 -7.15
C SER A 24 6.09 16.12 -6.40
N GLU A 25 5.34 16.96 -7.13
CA GLU A 25 4.36 17.90 -6.54
C GLU A 25 3.03 17.22 -6.15
N THR A 26 2.79 15.99 -6.63
CA THR A 26 1.57 15.20 -6.41
C THR A 26 1.67 14.25 -5.21
N THR A 27 0.58 13.54 -4.90
CA THR A 27 0.46 12.72 -3.68
C THR A 27 1.51 11.60 -3.61
N PRO A 28 2.31 11.51 -2.53
CA PRO A 28 3.41 10.55 -2.40
C PRO A 28 2.95 9.09 -2.21
N GLU A 29 1.64 8.85 -2.10
CA GLU A 29 1.11 7.58 -1.66
C GLU A 29 1.47 6.41 -2.59
N ALA A 30 1.45 6.62 -3.91
CA ALA A 30 1.74 5.55 -4.88
C ALA A 30 3.19 5.03 -4.76
N ALA A 31 4.17 5.94 -4.68
CA ALA A 31 5.57 5.58 -4.47
C ALA A 31 5.76 4.81 -3.15
N LEU A 32 5.11 5.27 -2.08
CA LEU A 32 5.14 4.59 -0.79
C LEU A 32 4.52 3.19 -0.86
N ARG A 33 3.37 3.01 -1.54
CA ARG A 33 2.74 1.70 -1.68
C ARG A 33 3.63 0.72 -2.48
N ARG A 34 4.30 1.20 -3.54
CA ARG A 34 5.26 0.39 -4.33
C ARG A 34 6.40 -0.11 -3.45
N PHE A 35 7.01 0.79 -2.68
CA PHE A 35 8.08 0.45 -1.76
C PHE A 35 7.63 -0.53 -0.66
N GLU A 36 6.48 -0.29 -0.04
CA GLU A 36 5.93 -1.18 0.99
C GLU A 36 5.65 -2.60 0.46
N LEU A 37 5.17 -2.73 -0.78
CA LEU A 37 4.99 -4.03 -1.43
C LEU A 37 6.33 -4.72 -1.72
N ALA A 38 7.33 -3.98 -2.20
CA ALA A 38 8.69 -4.52 -2.39
C ALA A 38 9.29 -4.99 -1.07
N LEU A 39 9.11 -4.21 -0.01
CA LEU A 39 9.53 -4.54 1.35
C LEU A 39 8.87 -5.84 1.84
N LEU A 40 7.55 -6.00 1.67
CA LEU A 40 6.83 -7.22 2.04
C LEU A 40 7.37 -8.44 1.29
N THR A 41 7.69 -8.32 0.00
CA THR A 41 8.32 -9.40 -0.77
C THR A 41 9.66 -9.80 -0.15
N GLN A 42 10.51 -8.84 0.22
CA GLN A 42 11.83 -9.09 0.81
C GLN A 42 11.75 -9.65 2.24
N LEU A 43 10.69 -9.35 2.99
CA LEU A 43 10.40 -9.95 4.28
C LEU A 43 9.91 -11.41 4.19
N GLY A 44 9.75 -11.95 2.98
CA GLY A 44 9.28 -13.32 2.76
C GLY A 44 7.76 -13.47 2.90
N TYR A 45 6.99 -12.37 2.80
CA TYR A 45 5.53 -12.43 2.94
C TYR A 45 4.88 -13.32 1.86
N GLY A 46 5.49 -13.45 0.68
CA GLY A 46 5.20 -14.53 -0.27
C GLY A 46 3.75 -14.66 -0.74
N LEU A 47 3.02 -13.55 -0.90
CA LEU A 47 1.62 -13.58 -1.34
C LEU A 47 1.49 -13.75 -2.85
N ASP A 48 0.62 -14.68 -3.23
CA ASP A 48 0.07 -14.74 -4.58
C ASP A 48 -1.16 -13.82 -4.69
N PHE A 49 -1.08 -12.85 -5.59
CA PHE A 49 -2.18 -11.92 -5.90
C PHE A 49 -2.97 -12.35 -7.14
N LEU A 50 -2.47 -13.32 -7.90
CA LEU A 50 -3.00 -13.72 -9.19
C LEU A 50 -3.74 -15.05 -9.15
N HIS A 51 -3.63 -15.81 -8.05
CA HIS A 51 -4.40 -17.03 -7.82
C HIS A 51 -5.15 -17.01 -6.50
N CYS A 52 -6.34 -17.62 -6.52
CA CYS A 52 -7.12 -17.87 -5.32
C CYS A 52 -6.42 -18.93 -4.48
N ALA A 53 -6.12 -18.62 -3.21
CA ALA A 53 -5.40 -19.55 -2.33
C ALA A 53 -6.22 -20.79 -1.94
N GLY A 54 -7.55 -20.73 -2.04
CA GLY A 54 -8.42 -21.88 -1.75
C GLY A 54 -8.54 -22.86 -2.91
N SER A 55 -8.69 -22.35 -4.14
CA SER A 55 -8.97 -23.16 -5.33
C SER A 55 -7.79 -23.31 -6.29
N GLY A 56 -6.75 -22.47 -6.18
CA GLY A 56 -5.66 -22.39 -7.16
C GLY A 56 -6.03 -21.67 -8.46
N GLU A 57 -7.30 -21.34 -8.65
CA GLU A 57 -7.80 -20.71 -9.87
C GLU A 57 -7.28 -19.27 -10.04
N PRO A 58 -7.04 -18.81 -11.28
CA PRO A 58 -6.67 -17.44 -11.56
C PRO A 58 -7.70 -16.42 -11.03
N VAL A 59 -7.20 -15.26 -10.63
CA VAL A 59 -8.02 -14.15 -10.17
C VAL A 59 -8.80 -13.54 -11.34
N SER A 60 -10.12 -13.53 -11.20
CA SER A 60 -11.07 -12.92 -12.14
C SER A 60 -11.38 -11.49 -11.78
N ASP A 61 -11.49 -10.61 -12.78
CA ASP A 61 -11.80 -9.19 -12.58
C ASP A 61 -13.21 -8.96 -12.01
N THR A 62 -14.14 -9.88 -12.27
CA THR A 62 -15.54 -9.76 -11.84
C THR A 62 -15.80 -10.32 -10.44
N MET A 63 -14.78 -10.93 -9.82
CA MET A 63 -14.92 -11.62 -8.54
C MET A 63 -14.30 -10.81 -7.39
N THR A 64 -14.83 -11.03 -6.19
CA THR A 64 -14.30 -10.49 -4.95
C THR A 64 -13.58 -11.56 -4.14
N TYR A 65 -12.50 -11.15 -3.50
CA TYR A 65 -11.59 -12.00 -2.75
C TYR A 65 -11.39 -11.40 -1.37
N ARG A 66 -11.46 -12.22 -0.34
CA ARG A 66 -11.20 -11.84 1.03
C ARG A 66 -9.78 -12.24 1.39
N TYR A 67 -9.01 -11.28 1.86
CA TYR A 67 -7.68 -11.48 2.39
C TYR A 67 -7.74 -12.19 3.74
N ARG A 68 -6.95 -13.26 3.88
CA ARG A 68 -6.71 -13.96 5.13
C ARG A 68 -5.21 -13.99 5.39
N GLU A 69 -4.84 -13.58 6.60
CA GLU A 69 -3.45 -13.66 7.07
C GLU A 69 -2.94 -15.11 6.94
N GLU A 70 -1.70 -15.24 6.47
CA GLU A 70 -0.98 -16.51 6.16
C GLU A 70 -1.61 -17.41 5.09
N LYS A 71 -2.87 -17.20 4.72
CA LYS A 71 -3.56 -18.01 3.70
C LYS A 71 -3.65 -17.32 2.34
N GLY A 72 -3.62 -15.99 2.29
CA GLY A 72 -3.77 -15.24 1.05
C GLY A 72 -5.21 -14.90 0.70
N PHE A 73 -5.50 -14.77 -0.60
CA PHE A 73 -6.78 -14.28 -1.10
C PHE A 73 -7.71 -15.43 -1.46
N ILE A 74 -8.89 -15.48 -0.82
CA ILE A 74 -9.89 -16.53 -1.06
C ILE A 74 -11.14 -15.89 -1.64
N ALA A 75 -11.67 -16.47 -2.72
CA ALA A 75 -12.92 -16.03 -3.33
C ALA A 75 -14.04 -15.96 -2.27
N SER A 76 -14.73 -14.82 -2.19
CA SER A 76 -15.78 -14.60 -1.19
C SER A 76 -16.77 -13.56 -1.69
N LEU A 77 -18.06 -13.82 -1.46
CA LEU A 77 -19.14 -12.86 -1.72
C LEU A 77 -19.32 -11.85 -0.57
N VAL A 78 -18.64 -12.05 0.56
CA VAL A 78 -18.70 -11.14 1.70
C VAL A 78 -17.85 -9.91 1.41
N VAL A 79 -18.45 -8.73 1.51
CA VAL A 79 -17.76 -7.45 1.33
C VAL A 79 -17.52 -6.81 2.70
N ASP A 80 -16.26 -6.78 3.12
CA ASP A 80 -15.82 -6.13 4.34
C ASP A 80 -14.46 -5.42 4.16
N HIS A 81 -13.82 -5.03 5.25
CA HIS A 81 -12.51 -4.37 5.23
C HIS A 81 -11.39 -5.24 4.62
N TYR A 82 -11.55 -6.56 4.63
CA TYR A 82 -10.59 -7.52 4.10
C TYR A 82 -10.88 -7.91 2.65
N SER A 83 -11.94 -7.38 2.05
CA SER A 83 -12.34 -7.71 0.68
C SER A 83 -11.61 -6.85 -0.36
N PHE A 84 -11.30 -7.46 -1.50
CA PHE A 84 -10.60 -6.89 -2.65
C PHE A 84 -11.22 -7.43 -3.94
N THR A 85 -11.32 -6.58 -4.95
CA THR A 85 -11.72 -6.98 -6.31
C THR A 85 -10.53 -7.58 -7.06
N GLY A 86 -10.79 -8.41 -8.08
CA GLY A 86 -9.72 -8.94 -8.93
C GLY A 86 -8.88 -7.84 -9.59
N LEU A 87 -9.51 -6.74 -10.00
CA LEU A 87 -8.79 -5.57 -10.52
C LEU A 87 -7.81 -4.99 -9.49
N GLU A 88 -8.25 -4.82 -8.24
CA GLU A 88 -7.38 -4.35 -7.16
C GLU A 88 -6.22 -5.31 -6.90
N LEU A 89 -6.46 -6.62 -6.93
CA LEU A 89 -5.40 -7.63 -6.77
C LEU A 89 -4.38 -7.59 -7.90
N LYS A 90 -4.83 -7.46 -9.16
CA LYS A 90 -3.93 -7.30 -10.31
C LYS A 90 -3.12 -6.01 -10.23
N SER A 91 -3.71 -4.93 -9.72
CA SER A 91 -2.97 -3.69 -9.41
C SER A 91 -1.92 -3.87 -8.32
N LEU A 92 -2.21 -4.66 -7.27
CA LEU A 92 -1.21 -5.02 -6.25
C LEU A 92 -0.06 -5.83 -6.86
N ALA A 93 -0.39 -6.82 -7.70
CA ALA A 93 0.59 -7.65 -8.40
C ALA A 93 1.54 -6.83 -9.27
N LYS A 94 0.99 -5.90 -10.06
CA LYS A 94 1.75 -4.99 -10.94
C LYS A 94 2.44 -3.85 -10.19
N ARG A 95 2.06 -3.59 -8.94
CA ARG A 95 2.46 -2.42 -8.14
C ARG A 95 2.13 -1.09 -8.84
N GLU A 96 0.99 -1.05 -9.50
CA GLU A 96 0.50 0.11 -10.27
C GLU A 96 -0.92 0.50 -9.84
N PHE A 97 -1.12 1.79 -9.58
CA PHE A 97 -2.35 2.32 -8.97
C PHE A 97 -2.93 3.46 -9.81
N PRO A 98 -3.54 3.15 -10.98
CA PRO A 98 -4.02 4.17 -11.90
C PRO A 98 -5.26 4.92 -11.41
N THR A 99 -5.97 4.38 -10.41
CA THR A 99 -7.21 4.97 -9.88
C THR A 99 -7.14 5.16 -8.37
N ALA A 100 -7.94 6.08 -7.84
CA ALA A 100 -8.05 6.28 -6.39
C ALA A 100 -8.53 5.00 -5.66
N GLY A 101 -9.33 4.16 -6.32
CA GLY A 101 -9.79 2.88 -5.79
C GLY A 101 -8.65 1.90 -5.57
N THR A 102 -7.82 1.67 -6.60
CA THR A 102 -6.68 0.74 -6.51
C THR A 102 -5.62 1.24 -5.52
N LEU A 103 -5.41 2.56 -5.42
CA LEU A 103 -4.53 3.14 -4.42
C LEU A 103 -5.06 2.96 -2.98
N LYS A 104 -6.36 3.15 -2.77
CA LYS A 104 -7.01 2.93 -1.46
C LYS A 104 -6.94 1.45 -1.06
N ALA A 105 -7.11 0.53 -2.02
CA ALA A 105 -6.92 -0.90 -1.81
C ALA A 105 -5.49 -1.23 -1.42
N ALA A 106 -4.49 -0.71 -2.14
CA ALA A 106 -3.09 -0.90 -1.81
C ALA A 106 -2.75 -0.41 -0.41
N LYS A 107 -3.24 0.77 -0.03
CA LYS A 107 -3.07 1.31 1.33
C LYS A 107 -3.72 0.44 2.39
N ARG A 108 -4.91 -0.10 2.12
CA ARG A 108 -5.60 -1.01 3.04
C ARG A 108 -4.79 -2.29 3.23
N PHE A 109 -4.41 -2.92 2.12
CA PHE A 109 -3.65 -4.15 2.10
C PHE A 109 -2.30 -4.01 2.82
N THR A 110 -1.45 -3.05 2.44
CA THR A 110 -0.10 -2.94 3.02
C THR A 110 -0.13 -2.64 4.52
N ARG A 111 -1.16 -1.93 5.01
CA ARG A 111 -1.37 -1.73 6.45
C ARG A 111 -1.69 -3.01 7.19
N MET A 112 -2.50 -3.88 6.59
CA MET A 112 -2.83 -5.18 7.18
C MET A 112 -1.59 -6.08 7.18
N ALA A 113 -0.92 -6.22 6.04
CA ALA A 113 0.25 -7.08 5.89
C ALA A 113 1.47 -6.64 6.70
N LEU A 114 1.70 -5.33 6.88
CA LEU A 114 2.82 -4.83 7.69
C LEU A 114 2.55 -4.82 9.20
N LYS A 115 1.28 -4.91 9.63
CA LYS A 115 0.91 -4.81 11.04
C LYS A 115 1.67 -5.79 11.95
N PRO A 116 1.86 -7.09 11.60
CA PRO A 116 2.59 -8.03 12.43
C PRO A 116 4.05 -7.63 12.66
N TYR A 117 4.70 -7.06 11.64
CA TYR A 117 6.11 -6.68 11.67
C TYR A 117 6.40 -5.41 12.48
N LEU A 118 5.37 -4.62 12.80
CA LEU A 118 5.50 -3.34 13.51
C LEU A 118 5.28 -3.45 15.02
N GLY A 119 5.02 -4.66 15.54
CA GLY A 119 5.04 -4.95 16.98
C GLY A 119 4.02 -4.17 17.81
N GLY A 120 2.85 -3.86 17.26
CA GLY A 120 1.74 -3.20 17.97
C GLY A 120 1.98 -1.72 18.33
N LYS A 121 3.21 -1.21 18.23
CA LYS A 121 3.53 0.19 18.51
C LYS A 121 3.06 1.07 17.34
N PRO A 122 2.34 2.17 17.60
CA PRO A 122 1.97 3.10 16.54
C PRO A 122 3.23 3.68 15.90
N LEU A 123 3.26 3.74 14.57
CA LEU A 123 4.36 4.36 13.83
C LEU A 123 4.46 5.85 14.18
N LYS A 124 5.58 6.28 14.79
CA LYS A 124 5.87 7.69 15.11
C LYS A 124 5.77 8.62 13.90
N SER A 125 6.09 8.12 12.70
CA SER A 125 5.92 8.87 11.45
C SER A 125 4.47 9.32 11.23
N ARG A 126 3.47 8.57 11.68
CA ARG A 126 2.05 8.96 11.59
C ARG A 126 1.69 10.11 12.53
N GLU A 127 2.36 10.21 13.67
CA GLU A 127 2.19 11.34 14.59
C GLU A 127 2.76 12.60 13.97
N LEU A 128 3.97 12.51 13.37
CA LEU A 128 4.56 13.60 12.61
C LEU A 128 3.65 14.08 11.46
N PHE A 129 3.14 13.18 10.62
CA PHE A 129 2.21 13.57 9.56
C PHE A 129 0.94 14.23 10.11
N ARG A 130 0.39 13.76 11.24
CA ARG A 130 -0.77 14.43 11.86
C ARG A 130 -0.42 15.82 12.38
N GLN A 131 0.75 15.98 13.01
CA GLN A 131 1.21 17.27 13.53
C GLN A 131 1.48 18.29 12.41
N PHE A 132 2.01 17.84 11.26
CA PHE A 132 2.43 18.75 10.18
C PHE A 132 1.46 18.86 8.99
N ALA A 133 0.62 17.86 8.72
CA ALA A 133 -0.35 17.91 7.61
C ALA A 133 -1.53 18.85 7.88
N ILE A 134 -1.90 19.07 9.15
CA ILE A 134 -2.96 20.01 9.54
C ILE A 134 -2.59 21.46 9.17
N LYS A 135 -1.28 21.79 9.08
CA LYS A 135 -0.83 23.16 8.76
C LYS A 135 -1.07 23.57 7.29
N LYS A 136 -1.35 22.65 6.37
CA LYS A 136 -1.52 22.99 4.94
C LYS A 136 -2.93 23.47 4.57
N CYS A 137 -3.95 23.22 5.40
CA CYS A 137 -5.33 23.65 5.12
C CYS A 137 -5.60 25.11 5.55
N ALA A 138 -4.82 25.68 6.48
CA ALA A 138 -5.08 27.01 7.04
C ALA A 138 -4.53 28.20 6.22
N LYS A 139 -4.07 28.02 4.97
CA LYS A 139 -3.44 29.09 4.17
C LYS A 139 -4.03 29.31 2.76
N LYS A 140 -5.27 28.86 2.49
CA LYS A 140 -5.93 29.13 1.19
C LYS A 140 -7.32 29.75 1.29
N SER A 141 -7.51 30.62 2.29
CA SER A 141 -8.75 31.40 2.45
C SER A 141 -8.46 32.80 3.00
N VAL A 142 -7.59 33.55 2.32
CA VAL A 142 -7.53 35.01 2.40
C VAL A 142 -7.03 35.50 1.04
N LEU A 143 -7.94 35.86 0.14
CA LEU A 143 -7.77 36.77 -1.03
C LEU A 143 -8.97 36.63 -1.98
N ILE A 144 -10.19 36.88 -1.48
CA ILE A 144 -11.28 37.44 -2.30
C ILE A 144 -12.12 38.31 -1.36
N GLU A 145 -11.66 39.54 -1.13
CA GLU A 145 -12.48 40.71 -0.79
C GLU A 145 -11.53 41.92 -0.81
N ASP A 146 -11.56 42.69 -1.89
CA ASP A 146 -11.70 44.15 -1.85
C ASP A 146 -11.54 44.78 -3.24
N LYS A 147 -12.60 45.51 -3.62
CA LYS A 147 -12.82 46.43 -4.75
C LYS A 147 -13.11 45.90 -6.15
#